data_AF-A0ABD0Q8S8-F1
#
_entry.id   AF-A0ABD0Q8S8-F1
#
_cell.length_a   1.000
_cell.length_b   1.000
_cell.length_c   1.000
_cell.angle_alpha   90.00
_cell.angle_beta   90.00
_cell.angle_gamma   90.00
#
_symmetry.space_group_name_H-M   'P 1'
#
loop_
_entity.id
_entity.type
_entity.pdbx_description
1 polymer ?
#
loop_
_entity_poly.entity_id
_entity_poly.type
_entity_poly.pdbx_seq_one_letter_code
_entity_poly.pdbx_strand_id
1 'polypeptide(L)' 'VALEGLRPTIPPGISPHICKLMKICMNEDPAKRPKFDMIVPILEKMQDK' A
#
# COMPACT_ATOMS: atom_id res chain seq x y z
N VAL A 1 -3.68 21.21 -3.02
CA VAL A 1 -4.62 20.09 -3.24
C VAL A 1 -4.36 19.52 -4.62
N ALA A 2 -4.26 18.20 -4.78
CA ALA A 2 -4.18 17.58 -6.10
C ALA A 2 -5.58 17.64 -6.73
N LEU A 3 -5.76 18.55 -7.69
CA LEU A 3 -7.08 18.86 -8.27
C LEU A 3 -7.51 17.85 -9.36
N GLU A 4 -6.59 17.03 -9.87
CA GLU A 4 -6.83 16.15 -11.02
C GLU A 4 -6.90 14.66 -10.66
N GLY A 5 -6.94 14.30 -9.37
CA GLY A 5 -7.15 12.91 -8.96
C GLY A 5 -6.06 11.91 -9.40
N LEU A 6 -4.96 12.38 -10.00
CA LEU A 6 -3.88 11.53 -10.48
C LEU A 6 -3.31 10.68 -9.34
N ARG A 7 -3.18 9.37 -9.57
CA ARG A 7 -2.60 8.38 -8.65
C ARG A 7 -1.56 7.56 -9.40
N PRO A 8 -0.49 7.10 -8.72
CA PRO A 8 0.48 6.20 -9.33
C PRO A 8 -0.21 4.93 -9.85
N THR A 9 0.10 4.55 -11.09
CA THR A 9 -0.33 3.27 -11.65
C THR A 9 0.47 2.16 -10.98
N ILE A 10 -0.21 1.13 -10.48
CA ILE A 10 0.47 -0.01 -9.87
C ILE A 10 1.17 -0.80 -10.98
N PRO A 11 2.49 -1.03 -10.89
CA PRO A 11 3.23 -1.73 -11.94
C PRO A 11 2.75 -3.17 -12.11
N PRO A 12 2.67 -3.70 -13.34
CA PRO A 12 2.38 -5.11 -13.58
C PRO A 12 3.57 -5.99 -13.13
N GLY A 13 3.30 -7.20 -12.66
CA GLY A 13 4.33 -8.18 -12.30
C GLY A 13 4.81 -8.14 -10.84
N ILE A 14 4.19 -7.33 -9.97
CA ILE A 14 4.46 -7.37 -8.53
C ILE A 14 3.66 -8.47 -7.82
N SER A 15 4.17 -8.93 -6.68
CA SER A 15 3.45 -9.89 -5.83
C SER A 15 2.06 -9.35 -5.45
N PRO A 16 1.00 -10.19 -5.46
CA PRO A 16 -0.34 -9.78 -5.06
C PRO A 16 -0.39 -9.20 -3.64
N HIS A 17 0.52 -9.61 -2.75
CA HIS A 17 0.64 -9.05 -1.40
C HIS A 17 1.15 -7.60 -1.41
N ILE A 18 2.18 -7.28 -2.22
CA ILE A 18 2.65 -5.89 -2.40
C ILE A 18 1.55 -5.04 -3.04
N CYS A 19 0.87 -5.55 -4.07
CA CYS A 19 -0.21 -4.84 -4.75
C CYS A 19 -1.34 -4.48 -3.77
N LYS A 20 -1.74 -5.43 -2.91
CA LYS A 20 -2.75 -5.20 -1.89
C LYS A 20 -2.28 -4.21 -0.83
N LEU A 21 -1.04 -4.30 -0.38
CA LEU A 21 -0.45 -3.40 0.60
C LEU A 21 -0.40 -1.95 0.08
N MET A 22 0.03 -1.74 -1.16
CA MET A 22 0.05 -0.41 -1.79
C MET A 22 -1.36 0.19 -1.88
N LYS A 23 -2.36 -0.59 -2.28
CA LYS A 23 -3.76 -0.13 -2.38
C LYS A 23 -4.33 0.31 -1.02
N ILE A 24 -4.07 -0.42 0.06
CA ILE A 24 -4.59 -0.05 1.38
C ILE A 24 -3.86 1.17 1.96
N CYS A 25 -2.55 1.29 1.71
CA CYS A 25 -1.76 2.42 2.19
C CYS A 25 -2.09 3.72 1.45
N MET A 26 -2.37 3.62 0.14
CA MET A 26 -2.77 4.74 -0.71
C MET A 26 -4.30 4.91 -0.84
N ASN A 27 -5.07 4.47 0.16
CA ASN A 27 -6.52 4.64 0.15
C ASN A 27 -6.89 6.14 0.09
N GLU A 28 -7.92 6.48 -0.68
CA GLU A 28 -8.42 7.85 -0.79
C GLU A 28 -8.92 8.36 0.56
N ASP A 29 -9.53 7.46 1.33
CA ASP A 29 -9.98 7.73 2.69
C ASP A 29 -8.80 7.59 3.67
N PRO A 30 -8.37 8.68 4.35
CA PRO A 30 -7.29 8.63 5.32
C PRO A 30 -7.62 7.75 6.53
N ALA A 31 -8.90 7.58 6.90
CA ALA A 31 -9.30 6.73 8.03
C ALA A 31 -9.16 5.23 7.71
N LYS A 32 -9.16 4.86 6.42
CA LYS A 32 -8.94 3.47 5.97
C LYS A 32 -7.47 3.11 5.82
N ARG A 33 -6.56 4.07 5.95
CA ARG A 33 -5.12 3.82 5.87
C ARG A 33 -4.65 3.13 7.15
N PRO A 34 -3.93 1.99 7.05
CA PRO A 34 -3.40 1.32 8.23
C PRO A 34 -2.34 2.18 8.91
N LYS A 35 -2.20 2.01 10.23
CA LYS A 35 -1.09 2.57 11.00
C LYS A 35 0.20 1.81 10.71
N PHE A 36 1.34 2.47 10.91
CA PHE A 36 2.65 1.83 10.73
C PHE A 36 2.83 0.58 11.59
N ASP A 37 2.32 0.55 12.83
CA ASP A 37 2.36 -0.63 13.70
C ASP A 37 1.73 -1.88 13.07
N MET A 38 0.74 -1.70 12.18
CA MET A 38 0.09 -2.81 11.47
C MET A 38 0.86 -3.22 10.20
N ILE A 39 1.63 -2.32 9.60
CA ILE A 39 2.34 -2.53 8.34
C ILE A 39 3.71 -3.17 8.56
N VAL A 40 4.42 -2.76 9.61
CA VAL A 40 5.75 -3.28 9.98
C VAL A 40 5.80 -4.81 10.01
N PRO A 41 4.93 -5.53 10.75
CA PRO A 41 4.98 -6.99 10.79
C PRO A 41 4.62 -7.66 9.45
N ILE A 42 3.86 -6.97 8.58
CA ILE A 42 3.56 -7.46 7.22
C ILE A 42 4.83 -7.40 6.38
N LEU A 43 5.57 -6.29 6.46
CA LEU A 43 6.84 -6.12 5.75
C LEU A 43 7.91 -7.11 6.25
N GLU A 44 8.00 -7.33 7.56
CA GLU A 44 8.92 -8.32 8.14
C GLU A 44 8.62 -9.74 7.68
N LYS A 45 7.34 -10.12 7.55
CA LYS A 45 6.95 -11.43 6.99
C LYS A 45 7.28 -11.59 5.51
N MET A 46 7.42 -10.47 4.78
CA MET A 46 7.77 -10.48 3.35
C MET A 46 9.28 -10.48 3.13
N GLN A 47 10.06 -10.18 4.16
CA GLN A 47 11.49 -10.42 4.18
C GLN A 47 11.71 -11.92 4.44
N ASP A 48 11.75 -12.69 3.35
CA ASP A 48 12.24 -14.07 3.38
C ASP A 48 13.66 -14.06 3.95
N LYS A 49 13.97 -15.03 4.82
CA LYS A 49 15.28 -15.16 5.46
C LYS A 49 16.27 -15.87 4.55
#